data_AF-G0MXY2-F1
#
_entry.id   AF-G0MXY2-F1
#
_cell.length_a   1.000
_cell.length_b   1.000
_cell.length_c   1.000
_cell.angle_alpha   90.00
_cell.angle_beta   90.00
_cell.angle_gamma   90.00
#
_symmetry.space_group_name_H-M   'P 1'
#
loop_
_entity.id
_entity.type
_entity.pdbx_description
1 polymer ?
#
loop_
_entity_poly.entity_id
_entity_poly.type
_entity_poly.pdbx_seq_one_letter_code
_entity_poly.pdbx_strand_id
1 'polypeptide(L)'
;MTATSTIYELETRDQKINQVKVFTDRAEVRRHVKVALKAGVNEVILKNLSSKLISGSMRVEGRGNATIHDVVVKNVASLKQESDSPKLAIIRATLQEEKARLQNIEDRGSVVQKSIENLDKVFGQVGGGLVNPPKEGGVSLNEGTLTSLKNFFDFYGTNSENYREKLRTIEVEHRQQQEKVKKLNKKYIKFKITFI
;
A
#
# COMPACT_ATOMS: atom_id res chain seq x y z
N MET A 1 -11.40 -51.54 17.40
CA MET A 1 -11.79 -51.11 16.04
C MET A 1 -11.67 -49.60 16.01
N THR A 2 -10.63 -49.05 15.38
CA THR A 2 -10.49 -47.60 15.17
C THR A 2 -11.51 -47.18 14.12
N ALA A 3 -12.63 -46.60 14.56
CA ALA A 3 -13.62 -46.02 13.68
C ALA A 3 -12.95 -44.90 12.87
N THR A 4 -12.90 -45.05 11.54
CA THR A 4 -12.39 -44.02 10.63
C THR A 4 -13.30 -42.80 10.71
N SER A 5 -12.80 -41.71 11.29
CA SER A 5 -13.53 -40.45 11.40
C SER A 5 -13.72 -39.83 10.01
N THR A 6 -14.94 -39.39 9.69
CA THR A 6 -15.18 -38.62 8.46
C THR A 6 -14.76 -37.17 8.68
N ILE A 7 -13.82 -36.67 7.89
CA ILE A 7 -13.28 -35.31 8.04
C ILE A 7 -13.96 -34.37 7.05
N TYR A 8 -14.41 -33.22 7.54
CA TYR A 8 -14.98 -32.13 6.75
C TYR A 8 -14.13 -30.88 6.93
N GLU A 9 -13.49 -30.42 5.85
CA GLU A 9 -12.73 -29.18 5.87
C GLU A 9 -13.54 -28.04 5.26
N LEU A 10 -13.63 -26.93 5.98
CA LEU A 10 -14.44 -25.78 5.59
C LEU A 10 -13.65 -24.50 5.80
N GLU A 11 -13.88 -23.53 4.94
CA GLU A 11 -13.26 -22.21 5.01
C GLU A 11 -14.17 -21.23 5.74
N THR A 12 -13.68 -20.60 6.82
CA THR A 12 -14.47 -19.62 7.61
C THR A 12 -14.99 -18.47 6.75
N ARG A 13 -14.18 -18.05 5.77
CA ARG A 13 -14.48 -16.98 4.81
C ARG A 13 -15.68 -17.27 3.90
N ASP A 14 -15.98 -18.55 3.69
CA ASP A 14 -17.12 -18.98 2.87
C ASP A 14 -18.40 -19.11 3.70
N GLN A 15 -18.28 -19.04 5.03
CA GLN A 15 -19.41 -19.09 5.95
C GLN A 15 -19.99 -17.69 6.13
N LYS A 16 -21.30 -17.57 5.87
CA LYS A 16 -22.03 -16.31 6.04
C LYS A 16 -21.96 -15.84 7.49
N ILE A 17 -21.64 -14.56 7.68
CA ILE A 17 -21.80 -13.90 8.97
C ILE A 17 -23.30 -13.69 9.24
N ASN A 18 -23.81 -14.31 10.30
CA ASN A 18 -25.22 -14.24 10.68
C ASN A 18 -25.52 -13.03 11.57
N GLN A 19 -24.60 -12.70 12.46
CA GLN A 19 -24.76 -11.60 13.41
C GLN A 19 -23.39 -11.03 13.78
N VAL A 20 -23.31 -9.71 13.90
CA VAL A 20 -22.17 -9.00 14.48
C VAL A 20 -22.70 -8.12 15.60
N LYS A 21 -22.11 -8.26 16.80
CA LYS A 21 -22.37 -7.37 17.93
C LYS A 21 -21.07 -6.65 18.28
N VAL A 22 -21.06 -5.33 18.09
CA VAL A 22 -19.89 -4.49 18.31
C VAL A 22 -19.96 -3.90 19.71
N PHE A 23 -18.84 -4.01 20.44
CA PHE A 23 -18.58 -3.39 21.72
C PHE A 23 -17.51 -2.29 21.54
N THR A 24 -17.19 -1.57 22.60
CA THR A 24 -16.18 -0.50 22.59
C THR A 24 -14.78 -0.99 22.21
N ASP A 25 -14.40 -2.20 22.63
CA ASP A 25 -13.06 -2.76 22.47
C ASP A 25 -13.00 -4.01 21.56
N ARG A 26 -14.15 -4.60 21.22
CA ARG A 26 -14.23 -5.89 20.51
C ARG A 26 -15.51 -6.05 19.73
N ALA A 27 -15.58 -7.10 18.90
CA ALA A 27 -16.80 -7.51 18.24
C ALA A 27 -17.02 -9.02 18.43
N GLU A 28 -18.26 -9.40 18.73
CA GLU A 28 -18.72 -10.79 18.68
C GLU A 28 -19.27 -11.06 17.28
N VAL A 29 -18.75 -12.08 16.60
CA VAL A 29 -19.18 -12.49 15.26
C VAL A 29 -19.75 -13.90 15.34
N ARG A 30 -21.02 -14.06 14.97
CA ARG A 30 -21.69 -15.38 14.90
C ARG A 30 -21.82 -15.84 13.46
N ARG A 31 -21.46 -17.10 13.23
CA ARG A 31 -21.57 -17.81 11.96
C ARG A 31 -22.28 -19.14 12.17
N HIS A 32 -23.15 -19.50 11.24
CA HIS A 32 -23.79 -20.80 11.16
C HIS A 32 -23.12 -21.61 10.05
N VAL A 33 -22.51 -22.72 10.45
CA VAL A 33 -21.85 -23.65 9.54
C VAL A 33 -22.76 -24.86 9.36
N LYS A 34 -23.20 -25.11 8.12
CA LYS A 34 -24.04 -26.26 7.80
C LYS A 34 -23.16 -27.38 7.27
N VAL A 35 -23.24 -28.56 7.89
CA VAL A 35 -22.47 -29.74 7.48
C VAL A 35 -23.41 -30.95 7.42
N ALA A 36 -23.38 -31.68 6.31
CA ALA A 36 -24.11 -32.94 6.15
C ALA A 36 -23.28 -34.09 6.76
N LEU A 37 -23.45 -34.30 8.06
CA LEU A 37 -22.72 -35.32 8.83
C LEU A 37 -23.21 -36.73 8.48
N LYS A 38 -22.29 -37.70 8.49
CA LYS A 38 -22.62 -39.13 8.38
C LYS A 38 -22.83 -39.74 9.77
N ALA A 39 -23.50 -40.88 9.84
CA ALA A 39 -23.62 -41.63 11.09
C ALA A 39 -22.22 -42.05 11.60
N GLY A 40 -21.97 -41.90 12.90
CA GLY A 40 -20.68 -42.20 13.53
C GLY A 40 -19.88 -40.95 13.93
N VAL A 41 -18.56 -41.08 14.00
CA VAL A 41 -17.66 -40.01 14.43
C VAL A 41 -17.25 -39.15 13.23
N ASN A 42 -17.44 -37.83 13.35
CA ASN A 42 -17.11 -36.85 12.32
C ASN A 42 -16.19 -35.79 12.92
N GLU A 43 -15.22 -35.32 12.14
CA GLU A 43 -14.33 -34.21 12.49
C GLU A 43 -14.63 -33.04 11.54
N VAL A 44 -14.92 -31.87 12.10
CA VAL A 44 -15.21 -30.65 11.32
C VAL A 44 -14.09 -29.65 11.57
N ILE A 45 -13.30 -29.39 10.54
CA ILE A 45 -12.15 -28.49 10.58
C ILE A 45 -12.54 -27.18 9.90
N LEU A 46 -12.66 -26.12 10.69
CA LEU A 46 -12.91 -24.77 10.18
C LEU A 46 -11.60 -23.99 10.06
N LYS A 47 -11.13 -23.79 8.84
CA LYS A 47 -9.87 -23.12 8.50
C LYS A 47 -10.03 -21.61 8.43
N ASN A 48 -8.90 -20.90 8.59
CA ASN A 48 -8.79 -19.45 8.40
C ASN A 48 -9.71 -18.63 9.32
N LEU A 49 -9.76 -18.99 10.61
CA LEU A 49 -10.30 -18.13 11.65
C LEU A 49 -9.54 -16.81 11.72
N SER A 50 -10.19 -15.76 12.24
CA SER A 50 -9.56 -14.44 12.37
C SER A 50 -8.27 -14.50 13.20
N SER A 51 -7.19 -13.92 12.68
CA SER A 51 -5.94 -13.69 13.41
C SER A 51 -6.08 -12.79 14.65
N LYS A 52 -7.23 -12.13 14.79
CA LYS A 52 -7.58 -11.28 15.95
C LYS A 52 -8.52 -11.99 16.94
N LEU A 53 -8.70 -13.31 16.80
CA LEU A 53 -9.46 -14.11 17.76
C LEU A 53 -8.84 -13.99 19.15
N ILE A 54 -9.67 -13.69 20.15
CA ILE A 54 -9.24 -13.62 21.55
C ILE A 54 -9.17 -15.04 22.09
N SER A 55 -8.07 -15.38 22.77
CA SER A 55 -7.89 -16.71 23.36
C SER A 55 -9.04 -17.05 24.31
N GLY A 56 -9.58 -18.27 24.19
CA GLY A 56 -10.71 -18.73 25.01
C GLY A 56 -12.06 -18.07 24.74
N SER A 57 -12.17 -17.17 23.75
CA SER A 57 -13.44 -16.49 23.44
C SER A 57 -14.36 -17.27 22.50
N MET A 58 -13.86 -18.36 21.89
CA MET A 58 -14.67 -19.15 20.96
C MET A 58 -15.69 -19.97 21.72
N ARG A 59 -16.94 -19.95 21.24
CA ARG A 59 -18.04 -20.78 21.72
C ARG A 59 -18.64 -21.47 20.50
N VAL A 60 -18.97 -22.75 20.65
CA VAL A 60 -19.52 -23.57 19.57
C VAL A 60 -20.79 -24.23 20.09
N GLU A 61 -21.87 -24.12 19.32
CA GLU A 61 -23.16 -24.71 19.62
C GLU A 61 -23.56 -25.65 18.48
N GLY A 62 -23.96 -26.88 18.85
CA GLY A 62 -24.47 -27.86 17.89
C GLY A 62 -25.98 -27.74 17.76
N ARG A 63 -26.50 -27.85 16.54
CA ARG A 63 -27.94 -27.99 16.28
C ARG A 63 -28.19 -29.23 15.41
N GLY A 64 -29.11 -30.10 15.83
CA GLY A 64 -29.48 -31.33 15.11
C GLY A 64 -29.07 -32.60 15.85
N ASN A 65 -29.07 -33.73 15.13
CA ASN A 65 -28.86 -35.06 15.68
C ASN A 65 -27.37 -35.42 15.80
N ALA A 66 -26.57 -34.55 16.40
CA ALA A 66 -25.16 -34.78 16.69
C ALA A 66 -24.78 -34.12 18.01
N THR A 67 -23.88 -34.75 18.76
CA THR A 67 -23.33 -34.21 20.00
C THR A 67 -21.89 -33.80 19.76
N ILE A 68 -21.52 -32.58 20.17
CA ILE A 68 -20.13 -32.11 20.10
C ILE A 68 -19.34 -32.85 21.18
N HIS A 69 -18.30 -33.57 20.76
CA HIS A 69 -17.44 -34.30 21.68
C HIS A 69 -16.29 -33.43 22.22
N ASP A 70 -15.59 -32.73 21.32
CA ASP A 70 -14.46 -31.87 21.67
C ASP A 70 -14.36 -30.67 20.72
N VAL A 71 -13.76 -29.57 21.19
CA VAL A 71 -13.53 -28.35 20.42
C VAL A 71 -12.12 -27.84 20.69
N VAL A 72 -11.28 -27.88 19.65
CA VAL A 72 -9.88 -27.44 19.74
C VAL A 72 -9.63 -26.27 18.78
N VAL A 73 -9.07 -25.19 19.31
CA VAL A 73 -8.54 -24.08 18.48
C VAL A 73 -7.04 -24.29 18.32
N LYS A 74 -6.59 -24.43 17.07
CA LYS A 74 -5.16 -24.52 16.74
C LYS A 74 -4.72 -23.23 16.05
N ASN A 75 -3.70 -22.58 16.59
CA ASN A 75 -3.01 -21.51 15.89
C ASN A 75 -1.86 -22.12 15.08
N VAL A 76 -2.08 -22.28 13.78
CA VAL A 76 -1.08 -22.83 12.86
C VAL A 76 -0.44 -21.65 12.13
N ALA A 77 0.89 -21.54 12.20
CA ALA A 77 1.62 -20.52 11.49
C ALA A 77 1.50 -20.76 9.98
N SER A 78 0.66 -19.99 9.30
CA SER A 78 0.55 -19.99 7.83
C SER A 78 1.32 -18.80 7.26
N LEU A 79 1.96 -18.99 6.10
CA LEU A 79 2.50 -17.85 5.35
C LEU A 79 1.35 -16.92 4.95
N LYS A 80 1.54 -15.59 5.04
CA LYS A 80 0.52 -14.56 4.70
C LYS A 80 -0.08 -14.68 3.29
N GLN A 81 0.50 -15.51 2.43
CA GLN A 81 0.03 -15.79 1.07
C GLN A 81 -0.99 -16.94 1.03
N GLU A 82 -0.93 -17.89 1.96
CA GLU A 82 -1.82 -19.07 2.02
C GLU A 82 -3.19 -18.74 2.65
N SER A 83 -3.23 -17.79 3.59
CA SER A 83 -4.47 -17.37 4.26
C SER A 83 -5.30 -16.36 3.46
N ASP A 84 -4.72 -15.72 2.44
CA ASP A 84 -5.40 -14.68 1.67
C ASP A 84 -6.44 -15.28 0.72
N SER A 85 -7.57 -14.59 0.53
CA SER A 85 -8.44 -14.90 -0.61
C SER A 85 -7.69 -14.60 -1.91
N PRO A 86 -7.88 -15.35 -3.02
CA PRO A 86 -7.30 -15.02 -4.32
C PRO A 86 -7.54 -13.55 -4.71
N LYS A 87 -8.72 -13.00 -4.39
CA LYS A 87 -9.06 -11.59 -4.60
C LYS A 87 -8.23 -10.64 -3.73
N LEU A 88 -7.95 -11.00 -2.48
CA LEU A 88 -7.14 -10.18 -1.59
C LEU A 88 -5.66 -10.18 -1.99
N ALA A 89 -5.15 -11.33 -2.45
CA ALA A 89 -3.80 -11.47 -2.98
C ALA A 89 -3.59 -10.58 -4.21
N ILE A 90 -4.54 -10.58 -5.16
CA ILE A 90 -4.51 -9.68 -6.33
C ILE A 90 -4.49 -8.21 -5.88
N ILE A 91 -5.40 -7.81 -4.99
CA ILE A 91 -5.45 -6.41 -4.51
C ILE A 91 -4.15 -6.01 -3.82
N ARG A 92 -3.53 -6.92 -3.04
CA ARG A 92 -2.25 -6.67 -2.38
C ARG A 92 -1.12 -6.49 -3.39
N ALA A 93 -1.02 -7.37 -4.38
CA ALA A 93 -0.02 -7.29 -5.44
C ALA A 93 -0.14 -5.97 -6.22
N THR A 94 -1.35 -5.61 -6.65
CA THR A 94 -1.61 -4.32 -7.32
C THR A 94 -1.27 -3.14 -6.42
N LEU A 95 -1.63 -3.18 -5.13
CA LEU A 95 -1.29 -2.09 -4.20
C LEU A 95 0.23 -1.91 -4.07
N GLN A 96 0.99 -2.99 -4.06
CA GLN A 96 2.45 -2.94 -3.99
C GLN A 96 3.06 -2.35 -5.26
N GLU A 97 2.60 -2.78 -6.43
CA GLU A 97 3.04 -2.26 -7.73
C GLU A 97 2.77 -0.75 -7.85
N GLU A 98 1.56 -0.31 -7.49
CA GLU A 98 1.17 1.09 -7.59
C GLU A 98 1.91 1.98 -6.57
N LYS A 99 2.32 1.43 -5.42
CA LYS A 99 3.21 2.11 -4.47
C LYS A 99 4.64 2.23 -5.01
N ALA A 100 5.17 1.19 -5.63
CA ALA A 100 6.48 1.24 -6.27
C ALA A 100 6.49 2.29 -7.40
N ARG A 101 5.41 2.35 -8.19
CA ARG A 101 5.24 3.39 -9.21
C ARG A 101 5.18 4.80 -8.60
N LEU A 102 4.47 4.98 -7.49
CA LEU A 102 4.42 6.27 -6.79
C LEU A 102 5.82 6.72 -6.35
N GLN A 103 6.61 5.81 -5.77
CA GLN A 103 7.99 6.09 -5.37
C GLN A 103 8.85 6.54 -6.56
N ASN A 104 8.76 5.84 -7.69
CA ASN A 104 9.53 6.22 -8.89
C ASN A 104 9.16 7.63 -9.40
N ILE A 105 7.89 8.04 -9.27
CA ILE A 105 7.45 9.39 -9.65
C ILE A 105 8.02 10.43 -8.67
N GLU A 106 7.99 10.13 -7.37
CA GLU A 106 8.57 10.99 -6.32
C GLU A 106 10.08 11.18 -6.53
N ASP A 107 10.81 10.10 -6.81
CA ASP A 107 12.24 10.14 -7.09
C ASP A 107 12.54 10.99 -8.33
N ARG A 108 11.76 10.83 -9.42
CA ARG A 108 11.85 11.68 -10.62
C ARG A 108 11.64 13.16 -10.29
N GLY A 109 10.62 13.46 -9.48
CA GLY A 109 10.33 14.83 -9.04
C GLY A 109 11.47 15.44 -8.25
N SER A 110 12.04 14.68 -7.30
CA SER A 110 13.19 15.07 -6.49
C SER A 110 14.43 15.39 -7.34
N VAL A 111 14.69 14.59 -8.37
CA VAL A 111 15.80 14.84 -9.31
C VAL A 111 15.61 16.15 -10.07
N VAL A 112 14.42 16.39 -10.62
CA VAL A 112 14.15 17.63 -11.38
C VAL A 112 14.20 18.85 -10.46
N GLN A 113 13.66 18.74 -9.24
CA GLN A 113 13.73 19.80 -8.24
C GLN A 113 15.17 20.17 -7.88
N LYS A 114 16.03 19.17 -7.66
CA LYS A 114 17.47 19.39 -7.42
C LYS A 114 18.17 20.03 -8.62
N SER A 115 17.79 19.67 -9.84
CA SER A 115 18.33 20.30 -11.04
C SER A 115 17.99 21.78 -11.12
N ILE A 116 16.77 22.18 -10.73
CA ILE A 116 16.37 23.59 -10.63
C ILE A 116 17.21 24.30 -9.57
N GLU A 117 17.32 23.73 -8.37
CA GLU A 117 18.11 24.33 -7.28
C GLU A 117 19.59 24.51 -7.66
N ASN A 118 20.17 23.52 -8.33
CA ASN A 118 21.54 23.61 -8.80
C ASN A 118 21.69 24.67 -9.89
N LEU A 119 20.73 24.75 -10.82
CA LEU A 119 20.72 25.77 -11.87
C LEU A 119 20.61 27.19 -11.28
N ASP A 120 19.70 27.39 -10.31
CA ASP A 120 19.51 28.65 -9.61
C ASP A 120 20.78 29.06 -8.83
N LYS A 121 21.49 28.10 -8.20
CA LYS A 121 22.78 28.34 -7.52
C LYS A 121 23.88 28.76 -8.47
N VAL A 122 24.05 28.06 -9.60
CA VAL A 122 25.05 28.39 -10.62
C VAL A 122 24.76 29.79 -11.17
N PHE A 123 23.50 30.09 -11.44
CA PHE A 123 23.07 31.41 -11.89
C PHE A 123 23.41 32.52 -10.89
N GLY A 124 23.12 32.32 -9.60
CA GLY A 124 23.47 33.27 -8.56
C GLY A 124 24.98 33.49 -8.40
N GLN A 125 25.79 32.43 -8.47
CA GLN A 125 27.25 32.51 -8.35
C GLN A 125 27.90 33.19 -9.56
N VAL A 126 27.54 32.78 -10.77
CA VAL A 126 28.10 33.33 -12.01
C VAL A 126 27.61 34.77 -12.20
N GLY A 127 26.31 35.02 -12.04
CA GLY A 127 25.74 36.38 -12.11
C GLY A 127 26.40 37.29 -11.07
N GLY A 128 26.43 36.88 -9.80
CA GLY A 128 27.04 37.66 -8.72
C GLY A 128 28.54 37.94 -8.91
N GLY A 129 29.29 37.02 -9.53
CA GLY A 129 30.70 37.22 -9.88
C GLY A 129 30.94 38.20 -11.04
N LEU A 130 29.94 38.39 -11.92
CA LEU A 130 30.04 39.29 -13.06
C LEU A 130 29.58 40.72 -12.74
N VAL A 131 28.61 40.90 -11.83
CA VAL A 131 28.12 42.24 -11.45
C VAL A 131 28.93 42.88 -10.33
N ASN A 132 29.65 42.08 -9.53
CA ASN A 132 30.56 42.62 -8.52
C ASN A 132 31.94 42.87 -9.14
N PRO A 133 32.43 44.13 -9.16
CA PRO A 133 33.76 44.41 -9.66
C PRO A 133 34.82 43.71 -8.78
N PRO A 134 35.94 43.24 -9.37
CA PRO A 134 37.08 42.72 -8.61
C PRO A 134 37.55 43.74 -7.58
N LYS A 135 38.06 43.25 -6.43
CA LYS A 135 38.69 44.13 -5.43
C LYS A 135 39.91 44.87 -5.98
N GLU A 136 40.49 44.41 -7.09
CA GLU A 136 41.52 45.10 -7.87
C GLU A 136 41.33 44.84 -9.38
N GLY A 137 41.25 45.91 -10.18
CA GLY A 137 41.17 45.84 -11.65
C GLY A 137 39.75 45.93 -12.21
N GLY A 138 39.48 46.94 -13.03
CA GLY A 138 38.18 47.14 -13.69
C GLY A 138 37.89 46.06 -14.73
N VAL A 139 36.66 45.55 -14.76
CA VAL A 139 36.18 44.63 -15.79
C VAL A 139 35.94 45.41 -17.08
N SER A 140 36.72 45.16 -18.15
CA SER A 140 36.42 45.72 -19.47
C SER A 140 35.33 44.88 -20.13
N LEU A 141 34.10 45.39 -20.16
CA LEU A 141 33.01 44.79 -20.92
C LEU A 141 33.27 45.00 -22.41
N ASN A 142 33.71 43.94 -23.09
CA ASN A 142 33.79 43.90 -24.55
C ASN A 142 32.57 43.18 -25.14
N GLU A 143 32.39 43.29 -26.45
CA GLU A 143 31.27 42.68 -27.19
C GLU A 143 31.20 41.14 -27.01
N GLY A 144 32.36 40.49 -26.90
CA GLY A 144 32.45 39.05 -26.60
C GLY A 144 31.88 38.71 -25.23
N THR A 145 32.18 39.51 -24.20
CA THR A 145 31.66 39.33 -22.83
C THR A 145 30.15 39.54 -22.78
N LEU A 146 29.63 40.55 -23.47
CA LEU A 146 28.18 40.79 -23.58
C LEU A 146 27.46 39.64 -24.30
N THR A 147 28.07 39.06 -25.34
CA THR A 147 27.53 37.90 -26.06
C THR A 147 27.50 36.66 -25.18
N SER A 148 28.59 36.37 -24.45
CA SER A 148 28.62 35.26 -23.48
C SER A 148 27.59 35.44 -22.36
N LEU A 149 27.41 36.67 -21.88
CA LEU A 149 26.41 37.01 -20.88
C LEU A 149 25.00 36.74 -21.40
N LYS A 150 24.67 37.24 -22.60
CA LYS A 150 23.37 36.98 -23.25
C LYS A 150 23.09 35.47 -23.37
N ASN A 151 24.06 34.71 -23.91
CA ASN A 151 23.92 33.27 -24.07
C ASN A 151 23.71 32.55 -22.72
N PHE A 152 24.35 33.02 -21.64
CA PHE A 152 24.16 32.48 -20.31
C PHE A 152 22.75 32.70 -19.76
N PHE A 153 22.21 33.92 -19.89
CA PHE A 153 20.83 34.23 -19.48
C PHE A 153 19.80 33.46 -20.32
N ASP A 154 20.02 33.36 -21.63
CA ASP A 154 19.15 32.60 -22.54
C ASP A 154 19.15 31.11 -22.19
N PHE A 155 20.33 30.53 -21.93
CA PHE A 155 20.49 29.15 -21.47
C PHE A 155 19.76 28.92 -20.14
N TYR A 156 19.94 29.81 -19.16
CA TYR A 156 19.28 29.70 -17.86
C TYR A 156 17.76 29.79 -18.00
N GLY A 157 17.24 30.79 -18.71
CA GLY A 157 15.80 31.00 -18.90
C GLY A 157 15.15 29.77 -19.53
N THR A 158 15.72 29.30 -20.65
CA THR A 158 15.22 28.12 -21.37
C THR A 158 15.22 26.86 -20.51
N ASN A 159 16.31 26.58 -19.79
CA ASN A 159 16.39 25.37 -18.96
C ASN A 159 15.52 25.45 -17.71
N SER A 160 15.41 26.63 -17.09
CA SER A 160 14.57 26.85 -15.91
C SER A 160 13.10 26.65 -16.24
N GLU A 161 12.62 27.19 -17.37
CA GLU A 161 11.26 26.96 -17.88
C GLU A 161 11.00 25.47 -18.12
N ASN A 162 11.89 24.80 -18.86
CA ASN A 162 11.79 23.38 -19.17
C ASN A 162 11.74 22.48 -17.91
N TYR A 163 12.61 22.73 -16.93
CA TYR A 163 12.61 21.93 -15.69
C TYR A 163 11.36 22.19 -14.85
N ARG A 164 10.91 23.44 -14.74
CA ARG A 164 9.70 23.79 -13.98
C ARG A 164 8.44 23.22 -14.64
N GLU A 165 8.38 23.17 -15.97
CA GLU A 165 7.29 22.49 -16.69
C GLU A 165 7.29 20.98 -16.45
N LYS A 166 8.47 20.33 -16.54
CA LYS A 166 8.62 18.91 -16.21
C LYS A 166 8.19 18.61 -14.78
N LEU A 167 8.58 19.46 -13.82
CA LEU A 167 8.20 19.31 -12.42
C LEU A 167 6.68 19.37 -12.24
N ARG A 168 6.01 20.36 -12.84
CA ARG A 168 4.53 20.47 -12.79
C ARG A 168 3.84 19.22 -13.34
N THR A 169 4.34 18.70 -14.46
CA THR A 169 3.80 17.46 -15.05
C THR A 169 3.96 16.28 -14.09
N ILE A 170 5.14 16.12 -13.48
CA ILE A 170 5.42 15.08 -12.48
C ILE A 170 4.53 15.23 -11.24
N GLU A 171 4.30 16.44 -10.76
CA GLU A 171 3.43 16.70 -9.59
C GLU A 171 1.96 16.31 -9.87
N VAL A 172 1.48 16.55 -11.09
CA VAL A 172 0.15 16.11 -11.52
C VAL A 172 0.08 14.58 -11.57
N GLU A 173 1.07 13.92 -12.19
CA GLU A 173 1.19 12.45 -12.20
C GLU A 173 1.20 11.89 -10.76
N HIS A 174 2.01 12.47 -9.88
CA HIS A 174 2.14 12.09 -8.48
C HIS A 174 0.78 12.16 -7.77
N ARG A 175 0.05 13.26 -7.91
CA ARG A 175 -1.27 13.45 -7.28
C ARG A 175 -2.28 12.39 -7.74
N GLN A 176 -2.33 12.13 -9.05
CA GLN A 176 -3.22 11.12 -9.61
C GLN A 176 -2.88 9.71 -9.10
N GLN A 177 -1.60 9.38 -9.09
CA GLN A 177 -1.10 8.09 -8.62
C GLN A 177 -1.35 7.90 -7.11
N GLN A 178 -1.16 8.95 -6.32
CA GLN A 178 -1.40 8.95 -4.88
C GLN A 178 -2.87 8.68 -4.55
N GLU A 179 -3.80 9.32 -5.28
CA GLU A 179 -5.24 9.07 -5.12
C GLU A 179 -5.63 7.64 -5.54
N LYS A 180 -4.98 7.07 -6.57
CA LYS A 180 -5.17 5.67 -6.97
C LYS A 180 -4.73 4.72 -5.84
N VAL A 181 -3.54 4.92 -5.28
CA VAL A 181 -3.02 4.14 -4.13
C VAL A 181 -3.98 4.24 -2.93
N LYS A 182 -4.47 5.45 -2.62
CA LYS A 182 -5.42 5.68 -1.52
C LYS A 182 -6.74 4.93 -1.70
N LYS A 183 -7.32 4.95 -2.91
CA LYS A 183 -8.53 4.20 -3.25
C LYS A 183 -8.31 2.69 -3.14
N LEU A 184 -7.21 2.17 -3.66
CA LEU A 184 -6.82 0.76 -3.56
C LEU A 184 -6.62 0.33 -2.11
N ASN A 185 -5.96 1.16 -1.30
CA ASN A 185 -5.75 0.87 0.12
C ASN A 185 -7.08 0.82 0.89
N LYS A 186 -8.00 1.74 0.61
CA LYS A 186 -9.37 1.69 1.18
C LYS A 186 -10.10 0.40 0.79
N LYS A 187 -9.97 -0.05 -0.46
CA LYS A 187 -10.53 -1.32 -0.93
C LYS A 187 -9.89 -2.53 -0.24
N TYR A 188 -8.57 -2.53 -0.09
CA TYR A 188 -7.82 -3.57 0.63
C TYR A 188 -8.28 -3.69 2.08
N ILE A 189 -8.38 -2.57 2.81
CA ILE A 189 -8.85 -2.54 4.20
C ILE A 189 -10.30 -3.04 4.30
N LYS A 190 -11.21 -2.54 3.44
CA LYS A 190 -12.61 -2.98 3.42
C LYS A 190 -12.74 -4.48 3.20
N PHE A 191 -12.00 -5.02 2.23
CA PHE A 191 -12.01 -6.45 1.94
C PHE A 191 -11.46 -7.22 3.13
N LYS A 192 -10.30 -6.83 3.66
CA LYS A 192 -9.70 -7.47 4.83
C LYS A 192 -10.65 -7.54 6.04
N ILE A 193 -11.45 -6.51 6.29
CA ILE A 193 -12.44 -6.50 7.38
C ILE A 193 -13.64 -7.39 7.07
N THR A 194 -14.08 -7.47 5.82
CA THR A 194 -15.25 -8.28 5.42
C THR A 194 -14.98 -9.78 5.56
N PHE A 195 -13.71 -10.19 5.54
CA PHE A 195 -13.27 -11.59 5.67
C PHE A 195 -12.64 -11.92 7.03
N ILE A 196 -12.77 -11.03 8.03
CA ILE A 196 -12.58 -11.34 9.47
C ILE A 196 -13.88 -11.97 10.01
#